data_AF-A0AAW2KH55-F1
#
_entry.id   AF-A0AAW2KH55-F1
#
_cell.length_a   1.000
_cell.length_b   1.000
_cell.length_c   1.000
_cell.angle_alpha   90.00
_cell.angle_beta   90.00
_cell.angle_gamma   90.00
#
_symmetry.space_group_name_H-M   'P 1'
#
loop_
_entity.id
_entity.type
_entity.pdbx_description
1 polymer ?
#
loop_
_entity_poly.entity_id
_entity_poly.type
_entity_poly.pdbx_seq_one_letter_code
_entity_poly.pdbx_strand_id
1 'polypeptide(L)'
;MIDPAIEDSFVETEASRCIQVGLLCVQNGSEERPTMCQVVSMLENETVTLPEPQEPGFFTRRSTTGFAVSLEWNQDSVNGLTVTTLTGRA
;
A
#
# COMPACT_ATOMS: atom_id res chain seq x y z
N MET A 1 2.83 9.99 9.45
CA MET A 1 3.76 10.57 10.44
C MET A 1 4.82 9.52 10.73
N ILE A 2 6.08 9.92 10.78
CA ILE A 2 7.17 9.05 11.24
C ILE A 2 7.04 8.92 12.76
N ASP A 3 7.39 7.75 13.30
CA ASP A 3 7.27 7.48 14.74
C ASP A 3 8.18 8.44 15.53
N PRO A 4 7.66 9.19 16.52
CA PRO A 4 8.47 10.09 17.35
C PRO A 4 9.61 9.37 18.09
N ALA A 5 9.49 8.07 18.35
CA ALA A 5 10.54 7.29 19.02
C ALA A 5 11.86 7.23 18.24
N ILE A 6 11.85 7.58 16.95
CA ILE A 6 13.01 7.54 16.05
C ILE A 6 13.41 8.91 15.51
N GLU A 7 12.86 10.00 16.06
CA GLU A 7 13.03 11.38 15.57
C GLU A 7 14.50 11.79 15.35
N ASP A 8 15.41 11.41 16.25
CA ASP A 8 16.84 11.73 16.16
C ASP A 8 17.68 10.76 15.31
N SER A 9 17.05 9.77 14.66
CA SER A 9 17.75 8.67 13.98
C SER A 9 17.73 8.75 12.45
N PHE A 10 17.15 9.79 11.87
CA PHE A 10 17.06 9.94 10.42
C PHE A 10 17.20 11.41 9.99
N VAL A 11 17.56 11.59 8.72
CA VAL A 11 17.48 12.90 8.06
C VAL A 11 16.08 13.05 7.46
N GLU A 12 15.36 14.11 7.82
CA GLU A 12 13.94 14.29 7.44
C GLU A 12 13.70 14.23 5.92
N THR A 13 14.63 14.79 5.15
CA THR A 13 14.59 14.79 3.68
C THR A 13 14.76 13.38 3.11
N GLU A 14 15.69 12.59 3.64
CA GLU A 14 15.90 11.20 3.24
C GLU A 14 14.70 10.34 3.60
N ALA A 15 14.13 10.50 4.80
CA ALA A 15 12.96 9.75 5.23
C ALA A 15 11.73 10.09 4.37
N SER A 16 11.48 11.38 4.12
CA SER A 16 10.39 11.83 3.23
C SER A 16 10.54 11.28 1.82
N ARG A 17 11.78 11.25 1.31
CA ARG A 17 12.12 10.71 0.00
C ARG A 17 11.89 9.20 -0.06
N CYS A 18 12.35 8.46 0.95
CA CYS A 18 12.11 7.02 1.09
C CYS A 18 10.61 6.70 1.13
N ILE A 19 9.81 7.51 1.83
CA ILE A 19 8.35 7.35 1.86
C ILE A 19 7.77 7.54 0.45
N GLN A 20 8.12 8.62 -0.26
CA GLN A 20 7.63 8.86 -1.62
C GLN A 20 8.01 7.75 -2.60
N VAL A 21 9.28 7.32 -2.60
CA VAL A 21 9.75 6.22 -3.46
C VAL A 21 9.05 4.91 -3.10
N GLY A 22 8.87 4.63 -1.80
CA GLY A 22 8.15 3.47 -1.31
C GLY A 22 6.69 3.44 -1.79
N LEU A 23 6.01 4.58 -1.77
CA LEU A 23 4.65 4.72 -2.28
C LEU A 23 4.58 4.48 -3.80
N LEU A 24 5.55 4.99 -4.57
CA LEU A 24 5.63 4.72 -6.02
C LEU A 24 5.86 3.24 -6.34
N CYS A 25 6.55 2.49 -5.47
CA CYS A 25 6.81 1.06 -5.67
C CYS A 25 5.56 0.18 -5.53
N VAL A 26 4.52 0.65 -4.84
CA VAL A 26 3.28 -0.11 -4.57
C VAL A 26 2.08 0.40 -5.38
N GLN A 27 2.34 1.16 -6.44
CA GLN A 27 1.32 1.65 -7.35
C GLN A 27 0.53 0.50 -8.00
N ASN A 28 -0.77 0.75 -8.19
CA ASN A 28 -1.69 -0.25 -8.74
C ASN A 28 -1.30 -0.63 -10.19
N GLY A 29 -1.03 0.36 -11.04
CA GLY A 29 -0.51 0.15 -12.39
C GLY A 29 0.91 -0.44 -12.36
N SER A 30 1.16 -1.49 -13.14
CA SER A 30 2.49 -2.10 -13.24
C SER A 30 3.51 -1.16 -13.89
N GLU A 31 3.04 -0.35 -14.82
CA GLU A 31 3.78 0.64 -15.59
C GLU A 31 4.12 1.90 -14.79
N GLU A 32 3.42 2.13 -13.68
CA GLU A 32 3.64 3.28 -12.79
C GLU A 32 4.71 2.99 -11.73
N ARG A 33 5.05 1.70 -11.54
CA ARG A 33 6.08 1.30 -10.58
C ARG A 33 7.47 1.56 -11.18
N PRO A 34 8.37 2.24 -10.45
CA PRO A 34 9.72 2.45 -10.92
C PRO A 34 10.48 1.13 -11.03
N THR A 35 11.36 1.02 -12.02
CA THR A 35 12.37 -0.04 -12.09
C THR A 35 13.36 0.09 -10.93
N MET A 36 14.04 -0.99 -10.55
CA MET A 36 15.05 -0.93 -9.48
C MET A 36 16.16 0.09 -9.75
N CYS A 37 16.58 0.27 -11.02
CA CYS A 37 17.54 1.31 -11.37
C CYS A 37 16.99 2.72 -11.12
N GLN A 38 15.73 2.97 -11.44
CA GLN A 38 15.07 4.24 -11.13
C GLN A 38 14.95 4.45 -9.63
N VAL A 39 14.60 3.42 -8.85
CA VAL A 39 14.54 3.50 -7.38
C VAL A 39 15.89 3.93 -6.80
N VAL A 40 16.99 3.27 -7.20
CA VAL A 40 18.34 3.64 -6.73
C VAL A 40 18.69 5.07 -7.14
N SER A 41 18.48 5.44 -8.41
CA SER A 41 18.74 6.81 -8.88
C SER A 41 17.88 7.86 -8.17
N MET A 42 16.63 7.52 -7.83
CA MET A 42 15.75 8.38 -7.06
C MET A 42 16.32 8.55 -5.66
N LEU A 43 16.73 7.49 -4.97
CA LEU A 43 17.26 7.57 -3.60
C LEU A 43 18.61 8.28 -3.52
N GLU A 44 19.53 8.04 -4.45
CA GLU A 44 20.89 8.60 -4.44
C GLU A 44 20.95 10.07 -4.83
N ASN A 45 19.96 10.58 -5.58
CA ASN A 45 20.02 11.92 -6.14
C ASN A 45 18.93 12.83 -5.56
N GLU A 46 19.27 13.58 -4.51
CA GLU A 46 18.36 14.51 -3.82
C GLU A 46 17.74 15.58 -4.74
N THR A 47 18.39 15.92 -5.85
CA THR A 47 17.92 16.94 -6.79
C THR A 47 16.82 16.45 -7.74
N VAL A 48 16.59 15.14 -7.82
CA VAL A 48 15.55 14.58 -8.68
C VAL A 48 14.19 14.84 -8.06
N THR A 49 13.35 15.56 -8.80
CA THR A 49 11.93 15.73 -8.48
C THR A 49 11.21 14.40 -8.68
N LEU A 50 10.62 13.88 -7.61
CA LEU A 50 9.84 12.65 -7.64
C LEU A 50 8.42 12.95 -8.12
N PRO A 51 7.82 12.08 -8.95
CA PRO A 51 6.40 12.18 -9.27
C PRO A 51 5.57 11.96 -8.00
N GLU A 52 4.43 12.62 -7.91
CA GLU A 52 3.51 12.43 -6.79
C GLU A 52 2.90 11.02 -6.90
N PRO A 53 3.00 10.19 -5.84
CA PRO A 53 2.34 8.90 -5.83
C PRO A 53 0.83 9.11 -5.96
N GLN A 54 0.19 8.26 -6.76
CA GLN A 54 -1.27 8.24 -6.82
C GLN A 54 -1.81 7.80 -5.46
N GLU A 55 -3.05 8.21 -5.16
CA GLU A 55 -3.72 7.72 -3.96
C GLU A 55 -3.67 6.19 -3.99
N PRO A 56 -3.09 5.54 -2.97
CA PRO A 56 -2.89 4.10 -2.99
C PRO A 56 -4.24 3.50 -3.27
N GLY A 57 -4.33 2.71 -4.34
CA GLY A 57 -5.59 2.16 -4.82
C GLY A 57 -6.30 1.50 -3.67
N PHE A 58 -7.19 2.24 -3.01
CA PHE A 58 -7.89 1.75 -1.85
C PHE A 58 -8.62 0.52 -2.38
N PHE A 59 -8.53 -0.58 -1.64
CA PHE A 59 -9.16 -1.84 -2.02
C PHE A 59 -10.70 -1.72 -1.89
N THR A 60 -11.31 -0.75 -2.56
CA THR A 60 -12.76 -0.59 -2.64
C THR A 60 -13.24 -1.37 -3.85
N ARG A 61 -13.25 -2.71 -3.73
CA ARG A 61 -14.16 -3.51 -4.57
C ARG A 61 -14.53 -4.85 -3.93
N ARG A 62 -15.59 -4.82 -3.13
CA ARG A 62 -16.74 -5.62 -3.53
C ARG A 62 -17.73 -4.63 -4.16
N SER A 63 -17.75 -4.55 -5.49
CA SER A 63 -18.82 -3.82 -6.18
C SER A 63 -20.15 -4.41 -5.73
N THR A 64 -20.96 -3.62 -5.03
CA THR A 64 -22.40 -3.85 -4.91
C THR A 64 -23.07 -3.45 -6.21
N THR A 65 -22.74 -4.13 -7.30
CA THR A 65 -23.64 -4.15 -8.46
C THR A 65 -24.72 -5.17 -8.17
N GLY A 66 -25.90 -4.67 -7.85
CA GLY A 66 -27.13 -5.43 -7.97
C GLY A 66 -28.00 -5.32 -6.74
N PHE A 67 -29.08 -4.55 -6.89
CA PHE A 67 -30.31 -4.65 -6.12
C PHE A 67 -30.22 -4.34 -4.63
N ALA A 68 -31.21 -3.59 -4.15
CA ALA A 68 -31.46 -3.49 -2.73
C ALA A 68 -31.62 -4.90 -2.16
N VAL A 69 -30.63 -5.37 -1.41
CA VAL A 69 -30.77 -6.52 -0.52
C VAL A 69 -30.38 -6.05 0.87
N SER A 70 -31.39 -6.09 1.73
CA SER A 70 -31.38 -5.66 3.11
C SER A 70 -30.18 -6.18 3.88
N LEU A 71 -29.68 -5.33 4.77
CA LEU A 71 -28.66 -5.66 5.77
C LEU A 71 -29.15 -6.81 6.66
N GLU A 72 -28.75 -8.04 6.35
CA GLU A 72 -28.75 -9.14 7.32
C GLU A 72 -27.32 -9.34 7.80
N TRP A 73 -27.01 -8.69 8.93
CA TRP A 73 -25.85 -9.02 9.74
C TRP A 73 -26.01 -10.44 10.27
N ASN A 74 -25.57 -11.45 9.52
CA ASN A 74 -25.37 -12.77 10.08
C ASN A 74 -24.10 -12.74 10.94
N GLN A 75 -24.34 -12.47 12.23
CA GLN A 75 -23.38 -12.60 13.30
C GLN A 75 -23.08 -14.09 13.51
N ASP A 76 -22.11 -14.66 12.80
CA ASP A 76 -21.68 -16.05 13.05
C ASP A 76 -20.16 -16.24 13.15
N SER A 77 -19.43 -15.22 13.60
CA SER A 77 -18.12 -15.46 14.23
C SER A 77 -17.75 -14.31 15.17
N VAL A 78 -17.71 -14.61 16.47
CA VAL A 78 -17.41 -13.65 17.54
C VAL A 78 -15.94 -13.16 17.50
N ASN A 79 -15.06 -13.84 16.75
CA ASN A 79 -13.61 -13.56 16.80
C ASN A 79 -12.96 -13.07 15.50
N GLY A 80 -13.71 -12.67 14.47
CA GLY A 80 -13.14 -12.03 13.27
C GLY A 80 -12.06 -12.84 12.53
N LEU A 81 -11.85 -14.11 12.91
CA LEU A 81 -10.88 -15.01 12.32
C LEU A 81 -11.55 -15.77 11.18
N THR A 82 -10.94 -15.66 10.00
CA THR A 82 -11.34 -16.44 8.82
C THR A 82 -10.44 -17.66 8.72
N VAL A 83 -11.01 -18.86 8.71
CA VAL A 83 -10.28 -20.12 8.50
C VAL A 83 -10.14 -20.37 7.00
N THR A 84 -8.91 -20.44 6.49
CA THR A 84 -8.61 -20.89 5.13
C THR A 84 -8.04 -22.31 5.14
N THR A 85 -8.70 -23.23 4.42
CA THR A 85 -8.26 -24.62 4.30
C THR A 85 -7.26 -24.77 3.15
N LEU A 86 -6.03 -25.22 3.45
CA LEU A 86 -5.02 -25.55 2.44
C LEU A 86 -5.36 -26.91 1.80
N THR A 87 -5.77 -26.92 0.53
CA THR A 87 -6.01 -28.16 -0.22
C THR A 87 -4.77 -28.51 -1.03
N GLY A 88 -4.08 -29.60 -0.68
CA GLY A 88 -3.01 -30.17 -1.50
C GLY A 88 -3.59 -30.87 -2.74
N ARG A 89 -2.98 -30.66 -3.91
CA ARG A 89 -3.30 -31.46 -5.11
C ARG A 89 -2.33 -32.62 -5.16
N ALA A 90 -2.86 -33.83 -5.32
CA ALA A 90 -2.12 -35.07 -5.47
C ALA A 90 -1.47 -35.19 -6.85
#